data_AF-A0A353HQI0-F1
#
_entry.id   AF-A0A353HQI0-F1
#
_cell.length_a   1.000
_cell.length_b   1.000
_cell.length_c   1.000
_cell.angle_alpha   90.00
_cell.angle_beta   90.00
_cell.angle_gamma   90.00
#
_symmetry.space_group_name_H-M   'P 1'
#
loop_
_entity.id
_entity.type
_entity.pdbx_description
1 polymer ?
#
loop_
_entity_poly.entity_id
_entity_poly.type
_entity_poly.pdbx_seq_one_letter_code
_entity_poly.pdbx_strand_id
1 'polypeptide(L)'
;MFVVLGAGCSPLKLAQERQQAKPVDFGELYNGAMVSKYKKQQSNSDRTKFEQLMFDYDDAENQRAVLEKAHREVEQTQRDALDLQVQDLNKAIIEANKSSASAKKEKEDAAIKMAHIDKEKEALGKRPQTDDSAMRIAQMNLARSGYSAEMEVAAAMLILFEAELVRLRDNKLRISASIATLNKDDDPVELKKRGIRDQIVKDYLALADANYFAFKDDLLTGRAATDTIGDIAELLLSTATTLTGGVNSKTNLAAASTLLKGSRATVDKNFFAQQTMRAIINSIEAGRASDRLLINENLKKSTANYPLSEAIAEAQHYQSRASLSSAVLDIANQTGTNAALQTLELNKQVAPDLRNITPAIPSP
;
A
#
# COMPACT_ATOMS: atom_id res chain seq x y z
N MET A 1 80.79 28.01 44.86
CA MET A 1 79.75 28.33 43.88
C MET A 1 79.60 27.11 42.97
N PHE A 2 78.68 26.21 43.33
CA PHE A 2 78.45 24.93 42.64
C PHE A 2 77.30 25.14 41.64
N VAL A 3 77.58 24.94 40.35
CA VAL A 3 76.59 24.96 39.28
C VAL A 3 76.17 23.52 39.02
N VAL A 4 74.93 23.20 39.36
CA VAL A 4 74.29 21.89 39.09
C VAL A 4 73.66 21.95 37.70
N LEU A 5 74.14 21.11 36.78
CA LEU A 5 73.55 20.87 35.47
C LEU A 5 72.31 19.98 35.63
N GLY A 6 71.12 20.56 35.44
CA GLY A 6 69.85 19.84 35.34
C GLY A 6 69.69 19.20 33.97
N ALA A 7 69.61 17.87 33.94
CA ALA A 7 69.28 17.09 32.74
C ALA A 7 67.85 17.42 32.27
N GLY A 8 67.72 17.71 30.97
CA GLY A 8 66.49 18.15 30.34
C GLY A 8 65.42 17.08 30.27
N CYS A 9 64.30 17.32 30.96
CA CYS A 9 63.01 16.77 30.59
C CYS A 9 62.43 17.63 29.45
N SER A 10 62.56 17.14 28.21
CA SER A 10 61.73 17.66 27.12
C SER A 10 60.32 17.11 27.30
N PRO A 11 59.26 17.94 27.32
CA PRO A 11 57.90 17.43 27.33
C PRO A 11 57.63 16.73 26.00
N LEU A 12 57.42 15.42 26.06
CA LEU A 12 56.94 14.60 24.96
C LEU A 12 55.55 15.15 24.55
N LYS A 13 55.50 16.01 23.53
CA LYS A 13 54.24 16.45 22.92
C LYS A 13 53.66 15.26 22.14
N LEU A 14 52.87 14.43 22.81
CA LEU A 14 51.91 13.55 22.17
C LEU A 14 50.79 14.41 21.58
N ALA A 15 51.07 15.08 20.46
CA ALA A 15 50.05 15.58 19.56
C ALA A 15 49.48 14.38 18.80
N GLN A 16 48.76 13.52 19.52
CA GLN A 16 47.92 12.52 18.90
C GLN A 16 46.69 13.27 18.39
N GLU A 17 46.84 13.82 17.18
CA GLU A 17 45.76 14.37 16.40
C GLU A 17 44.70 13.27 16.30
N ARG A 18 43.67 13.38 17.15
CA ARG A 18 42.48 12.54 17.05
C ARG A 18 41.91 12.87 15.68
N GLN A 19 42.32 12.11 14.66
CA GLN A 19 41.60 12.02 13.41
C GLN A 19 40.22 11.50 13.79
N GLN A 20 39.32 12.43 14.08
CA GLN A 20 37.91 12.13 14.21
C GLN A 20 37.54 11.46 12.90
N ALA A 21 37.30 10.16 12.95
CA ALA A 21 36.90 9.39 11.79
C ALA A 21 35.75 10.15 11.16
N LYS A 22 35.96 10.66 9.94
CA LYS A 22 34.87 11.28 9.18
C LYS A 22 33.73 10.27 9.18
N PRO A 23 32.49 10.66 9.55
CA PRO A 23 31.37 9.75 9.49
C PRO A 23 31.33 9.16 8.08
N VAL A 24 31.40 7.83 8.01
CA VAL A 24 31.35 7.13 6.73
C VAL A 24 29.97 7.38 6.17
N ASP A 25 29.89 8.23 5.14
CA ASP A 25 28.67 8.41 4.38
C ASP A 25 28.49 7.17 3.50
N PHE A 26 27.77 6.20 4.05
CA PHE A 26 27.44 4.96 3.36
C PHE A 26 26.63 5.23 2.09
N GLY A 27 25.88 6.35 2.00
CA GLY A 27 25.12 6.69 0.79
C GLY A 27 26.03 7.01 -0.40
N GLU A 28 27.08 7.79 -0.17
CA GLU A 28 28.02 8.21 -1.22
C GLU A 28 28.92 7.06 -1.69
N LEU A 29 29.46 6.28 -0.75
CA LEU A 29 30.23 5.07 -1.03
C LEU A 29 29.41 4.02 -1.79
N TYR A 30 28.13 3.90 -1.44
CA TYR A 30 27.23 2.92 -2.04
C TYR A 30 26.77 3.33 -3.44
N ASN A 31 26.37 4.59 -3.65
CA ASN A 31 26.07 5.10 -4.98
C ASN A 31 27.29 4.96 -5.90
N GLY A 32 28.50 5.24 -5.39
CA GLY A 32 29.74 4.99 -6.13
C GLY A 32 29.96 3.51 -6.47
N ALA A 33 29.69 2.59 -5.54
CA ALA A 33 29.84 1.15 -5.75
C ALA A 33 28.81 0.58 -6.75
N MET A 34 27.55 1.04 -6.69
CA MET A 34 26.52 0.70 -7.67
C MET A 34 26.91 1.20 -9.06
N VAL A 35 27.23 2.50 -9.18
CA VAL A 35 27.68 3.10 -10.46
C VAL A 35 28.90 2.34 -11.02
N SER A 36 29.87 1.98 -10.16
CA SER A 36 31.04 1.17 -10.53
C SER A 36 30.70 -0.23 -11.05
N LYS A 37 29.84 -0.97 -10.32
CA LYS A 37 29.39 -2.32 -10.71
C LYS A 37 28.71 -2.31 -12.08
N TYR A 38 27.93 -1.28 -12.37
CA TYR A 38 27.21 -1.16 -13.65
C TYR A 38 28.02 -0.47 -14.77
N LYS A 39 29.10 0.27 -14.46
CA LYS A 39 30.03 0.81 -15.48
C LYS A 39 30.76 -0.30 -16.27
N LYS A 40 31.06 -1.44 -15.64
CA LYS A 40 31.74 -2.57 -16.34
C LYS A 40 30.85 -3.32 -17.34
N GLN A 41 29.54 -3.06 -17.36
CA GLN A 41 28.59 -3.64 -18.32
C GLN A 41 28.20 -2.65 -19.44
N GLN A 42 29.05 -1.68 -19.75
CA GLN A 42 28.80 -0.73 -20.85
C GLN A 42 28.87 -1.42 -22.22
N SER A 43 27.70 -1.51 -22.86
CA SER A 43 27.53 -1.65 -24.30
C SER A 43 26.90 -0.36 -24.81
N ASN A 44 27.69 0.50 -25.45
CA ASN A 44 27.33 1.66 -26.30
C ASN A 44 26.35 2.74 -25.79
N SER A 45 25.80 2.69 -24.58
CA SER A 45 25.04 3.81 -24.00
C SER A 45 25.85 4.53 -22.90
N ASP A 46 25.82 5.86 -22.90
CA ASP A 46 26.52 6.71 -21.92
C ASP A 46 26.00 6.57 -20.47
N ARG A 47 24.99 5.72 -20.23
CA ARG A 47 24.34 5.51 -18.94
C ARG A 47 24.69 4.13 -18.36
N THR A 48 24.85 4.06 -17.04
CA THR A 48 24.95 2.78 -16.33
C THR A 48 23.62 2.03 -16.37
N LYS A 49 23.65 0.69 -16.28
CA LYS A 49 22.42 -0.14 -16.24
C LYS A 49 21.47 0.25 -15.09
N PHE A 50 21.98 0.71 -13.95
CA PHE A 50 21.14 1.24 -12.87
C PHE A 50 20.45 2.54 -13.26
N GLU A 51 21.17 3.51 -13.83
CA GLU A 51 20.57 4.74 -14.36
C GLU A 51 19.54 4.45 -15.46
N GLN A 52 19.78 3.43 -16.27
CA GLN A 52 18.83 2.96 -17.27
C GLN A 52 17.57 2.37 -16.61
N LEU A 53 17.71 1.54 -15.57
CA LEU A 53 16.56 1.00 -14.83
C LEU A 53 15.76 2.11 -14.12
N MET A 54 16.42 3.09 -13.52
CA MET A 54 15.75 4.25 -12.92
C MET A 54 14.99 5.06 -13.98
N PHE A 55 15.63 5.32 -15.12
CA PHE A 55 15.00 6.02 -16.24
C PHE A 55 13.80 5.24 -16.81
N ASP A 56 13.92 3.92 -16.96
CA ASP A 56 12.84 3.06 -17.45
C ASP A 56 11.66 3.00 -16.45
N TYR A 57 11.94 3.12 -15.15
CA TYR A 57 10.91 3.21 -14.11
C TYR A 57 10.15 4.54 -14.19
N ASP A 58 10.86 5.66 -14.30
CA ASP A 58 10.27 7.00 -14.43
C ASP A 58 9.47 7.14 -15.74
N ASP A 59 9.96 6.57 -16.85
CA ASP A 59 9.24 6.53 -18.11
C ASP A 59 7.93 5.74 -17.99
N ALA A 60 7.96 4.57 -17.34
CA ALA A 60 6.76 3.77 -17.11
C ALA A 60 5.75 4.49 -16.18
N GLU A 61 6.22 5.28 -15.21
CA GLU A 61 5.37 6.12 -14.36
C GLU A 61 4.69 7.25 -15.17
N ASN A 62 5.44 7.90 -16.05
CA ASN A 62 4.89 8.91 -16.96
C ASN A 62 3.86 8.31 -17.93
N GLN A 63 4.11 7.12 -18.47
CA GLN A 63 3.16 6.41 -19.33
C GLN A 63 1.85 6.11 -18.62
N ARG A 64 1.89 5.68 -17.34
CA ARG A 64 0.70 5.48 -16.53
C ARG A 64 -0.09 6.77 -16.35
N ALA A 65 0.58 7.90 -16.07
CA ALA A 65 -0.10 9.19 -15.93
C ALA A 65 -0.80 9.62 -17.23
N VAL A 66 -0.19 9.35 -18.40
CA VAL A 66 -0.79 9.59 -19.71
C VAL A 66 -2.00 8.67 -19.94
N LEU A 67 -1.89 7.39 -19.61
CA LEU A 67 -2.99 6.41 -19.69
C LEU A 67 -4.17 6.81 -18.78
N GLU A 68 -3.92 7.20 -17.54
CA GLU A 68 -4.95 7.66 -16.61
C GLU A 68 -5.63 8.94 -17.11
N LYS A 69 -4.87 9.86 -17.72
CA LYS A 69 -5.46 11.05 -18.35
C LYS A 69 -6.36 10.68 -19.54
N ALA A 70 -5.89 9.82 -20.44
CA ALA A 70 -6.68 9.33 -21.57
C ALA A 70 -7.94 8.61 -21.11
N HIS A 71 -7.85 7.83 -20.02
CA HIS A 71 -9.00 7.17 -19.43
C HIS A 71 -10.05 8.16 -18.92
N ARG A 72 -9.62 9.20 -18.19
CA ARG A 72 -10.51 10.27 -17.72
C ARG A 72 -11.20 10.99 -18.88
N GLU A 73 -10.48 11.24 -19.98
CA GLU A 73 -11.05 11.86 -21.19
C GLU A 73 -12.11 10.96 -21.84
N VAL A 74 -11.87 9.63 -21.91
CA VAL A 74 -12.85 8.66 -22.41
C VAL A 74 -14.08 8.59 -21.50
N GLU A 75 -13.89 8.51 -20.18
CA GLU A 75 -15.00 8.49 -19.22
C GLU A 75 -15.84 9.78 -19.30
N GLN A 76 -15.19 10.93 -19.45
CA GLN A 76 -15.88 12.20 -19.61
C GLN A 76 -16.70 12.22 -20.91
N THR A 77 -16.10 11.81 -22.03
CA THR A 77 -16.81 11.72 -23.32
C THR A 77 -18.02 10.78 -23.23
N GLN A 78 -17.90 9.67 -22.48
CA GLN A 78 -19.02 8.75 -22.25
C GLN A 78 -20.13 9.36 -21.39
N ARG A 79 -19.79 10.13 -20.34
CA ARG A 79 -20.76 10.85 -19.53
C ARG A 79 -21.50 11.91 -20.35
N ASP A 80 -20.77 12.68 -21.15
CA ASP A 80 -21.34 13.70 -22.02
C ASP A 80 -22.30 13.07 -23.05
N ALA A 81 -21.94 11.91 -23.63
CA ALA A 81 -22.80 11.16 -24.53
C ALA A 81 -24.08 10.63 -23.84
N LEU A 82 -23.97 10.17 -22.59
CA LEU A 82 -25.12 9.72 -21.80
C LEU A 82 -26.06 10.88 -21.46
N ASP A 83 -25.51 12.03 -21.09
CA ASP A 83 -26.30 13.23 -20.79
C ASP A 83 -27.09 13.71 -22.01
N LEU A 84 -26.50 13.64 -23.22
CA LEU A 84 -27.22 13.91 -24.46
C LEU A 84 -28.38 12.92 -24.68
N GLN A 85 -28.17 11.63 -24.43
CA GLN A 85 -29.24 10.62 -24.53
C GLN A 85 -30.37 10.88 -23.53
N VAL A 86 -30.04 11.23 -22.28
CA VAL A 86 -31.03 11.59 -21.26
C VAL A 86 -31.81 12.84 -21.67
N GLN A 87 -31.15 13.84 -22.25
CA GLN A 87 -31.83 15.03 -22.77
C GLN A 87 -32.81 14.71 -23.89
N ASP A 88 -32.43 13.85 -24.84
CA ASP A 88 -33.31 13.46 -25.95
C ASP A 88 -34.49 12.60 -25.48
N LEU A 89 -34.28 11.70 -24.51
CA LEU A 89 -35.36 10.97 -23.85
C LEU A 89 -36.34 11.92 -23.14
N ASN A 90 -35.83 12.92 -22.43
CA ASN A 90 -36.68 13.91 -21.76
C ASN A 90 -37.52 14.72 -22.77
N LYS A 91 -36.95 15.10 -23.93
CA LYS A 91 -37.71 15.75 -25.01
C LYS A 91 -38.82 14.84 -25.54
N ALA A 92 -38.51 13.57 -25.82
CA ALA A 92 -39.48 12.59 -26.31
C ALA A 92 -40.64 12.38 -25.31
N ILE A 93 -40.34 12.32 -24.01
CA ILE A 93 -41.36 12.23 -22.95
C ILE A 93 -42.27 13.47 -22.94
N ILE A 94 -41.69 14.67 -23.08
CA ILE A 94 -42.46 15.92 -23.14
C ILE A 94 -43.39 15.92 -24.36
N GLU A 95 -42.91 15.50 -25.53
CA GLU A 95 -43.71 15.40 -26.74
C GLU A 95 -44.84 14.37 -26.61
N ALA A 96 -44.55 13.19 -26.06
CA ALA A 96 -45.54 12.15 -25.80
C ALA A 96 -46.63 12.60 -24.80
N ASN A 97 -46.24 13.35 -23.76
CA ASN A 97 -47.20 13.94 -22.82
C ASN A 97 -48.09 14.98 -23.50
N LYS A 98 -47.53 15.78 -24.42
CA LYS A 98 -48.30 16.75 -25.20
C LYS A 98 -49.32 16.08 -26.13
N SER A 99 -48.93 15.00 -26.83
CA SER A 99 -49.85 14.24 -27.68
C SER A 99 -50.94 13.52 -26.88
N SER A 100 -50.60 13.00 -25.70
CA SER A 100 -51.58 12.41 -24.77
C SER A 100 -52.60 13.44 -24.28
N ALA A 101 -52.14 14.66 -23.96
CA ALA A 101 -53.02 15.76 -23.57
C ALA A 101 -53.98 16.18 -24.71
N SER A 102 -53.51 16.26 -25.96
CA SER A 102 -54.39 16.55 -27.10
C SER A 102 -55.41 15.44 -27.36
N ALA A 103 -55.01 14.17 -27.26
CA ALA A 103 -55.91 13.03 -27.41
C ALA A 103 -57.00 13.03 -26.31
N LYS A 104 -56.64 13.38 -25.07
CA LYS A 104 -57.63 13.53 -23.98
C LYS A 104 -58.64 14.64 -24.28
N LYS A 105 -58.20 15.78 -24.82
CA LYS A 105 -59.10 16.87 -25.21
C LYS A 105 -60.05 16.45 -26.35
N GLU A 106 -59.54 15.77 -27.38
CA GLU A 106 -60.38 15.24 -28.46
C GLU A 106 -61.42 14.24 -27.93
N LYS A 107 -61.07 13.42 -26.94
CA LYS A 107 -61.99 12.49 -26.26
C LYS A 107 -63.09 13.24 -25.50
N GLU A 108 -62.75 14.30 -24.78
CA GLU A 108 -63.73 15.15 -24.08
C GLU A 108 -64.68 15.83 -25.10
N ASP A 109 -64.15 16.38 -26.19
CA ASP A 109 -64.96 17.00 -27.25
C ASP A 109 -65.88 15.98 -27.96
N ALA A 110 -65.39 14.76 -28.19
CA ALA A 110 -66.20 13.66 -28.75
C ALA A 110 -67.31 13.22 -27.79
N ALA A 111 -67.02 13.13 -26.48
CA ALA A 111 -68.03 12.80 -25.47
C ALA A 111 -69.14 13.87 -25.40
N ILE A 112 -68.79 15.15 -25.52
CA ILE A 112 -69.76 16.26 -25.60
C ILE A 112 -70.65 16.13 -26.85
N LYS A 113 -70.06 15.84 -28.02
CA LYS A 113 -70.83 15.63 -29.27
C LYS A 113 -71.79 14.44 -29.16
N MET A 114 -71.33 13.33 -28.58
CA MET A 114 -72.17 12.14 -28.36
C MET A 114 -73.34 12.46 -27.42
N ALA A 115 -73.10 13.18 -26.33
CA ALA A 115 -74.16 13.62 -25.43
C ALA A 115 -75.19 14.55 -26.12
N HIS A 116 -74.76 15.38 -27.07
CA HIS A 116 -75.68 16.18 -27.89
C HIS A 116 -76.53 15.30 -28.82
N ILE A 117 -75.92 14.32 -29.49
CA ILE A 117 -76.63 13.36 -30.34
C ILE A 117 -77.68 12.60 -29.54
N ASP A 118 -77.36 12.17 -28.32
CA ASP A 118 -78.31 11.44 -27.47
C ASP A 118 -79.50 12.32 -27.06
N LYS A 119 -79.26 13.59 -26.72
CA LYS A 119 -80.35 14.57 -26.49
C LYS A 119 -81.22 14.77 -27.74
N GLU A 120 -80.61 14.83 -28.92
CA GLU A 120 -81.34 14.98 -30.18
C GLU A 120 -82.16 13.72 -30.51
N LYS A 121 -81.63 12.52 -30.25
CA LYS A 121 -82.38 11.26 -30.34
C LYS A 121 -83.58 11.23 -29.38
N GLU A 122 -83.40 11.68 -28.14
CA GLU A 122 -84.50 11.78 -27.17
C GLU A 122 -85.60 12.74 -27.64
N ALA A 123 -85.21 13.85 -28.30
CA ALA A 123 -86.15 14.77 -28.95
C ALA A 123 -86.85 14.14 -30.17
N LEU A 124 -86.15 13.33 -30.96
CA LEU A 124 -86.67 12.63 -32.13
C LEU A 124 -87.56 11.42 -31.77
N GLY A 125 -87.37 10.78 -30.61
CA GLY A 125 -88.24 9.72 -30.10
C GLY A 125 -89.70 10.16 -29.84
N LYS A 126 -89.97 11.47 -29.91
CA LYS A 126 -91.32 12.06 -29.91
C LYS A 126 -91.92 12.22 -31.32
N ARG A 127 -91.20 11.85 -32.39
CA ARG A 127 -91.68 11.85 -33.78
C ARG A 127 -91.96 10.42 -34.25
N PRO A 128 -92.96 10.22 -35.13
CA PRO A 128 -93.37 8.88 -35.58
C PRO A 128 -92.24 8.16 -36.33
N GLN A 129 -92.12 6.84 -36.06
CA GLN A 129 -91.06 5.94 -36.51
C GLN A 129 -90.62 6.13 -37.97
N THR A 130 -89.32 6.28 -38.17
CA THR A 130 -88.67 6.11 -39.47
C THR A 130 -87.62 4.99 -39.41
N ASP A 131 -87.42 4.38 -40.57
CA ASP A 131 -86.76 3.12 -40.94
C ASP A 131 -85.48 2.71 -40.16
N ASP A 132 -85.50 1.46 -39.68
CA ASP A 132 -84.56 0.78 -38.76
C ASP A 132 -83.17 0.49 -39.36
N SER A 133 -83.04 0.59 -40.69
CA SER A 133 -81.81 0.30 -41.43
C SER A 133 -80.70 1.34 -41.23
N ALA A 134 -81.05 2.62 -41.11
CA ALA A 134 -80.07 3.71 -40.93
C ALA A 134 -79.39 3.70 -39.56
N MET A 135 -80.11 3.24 -38.52
CA MET A 135 -79.59 3.19 -37.15
C MET A 135 -78.49 2.12 -36.99
N ARG A 136 -78.62 0.97 -37.66
CA ARG A 136 -77.61 -0.11 -37.61
C ARG A 136 -76.29 0.28 -38.27
N ILE A 137 -76.33 1.02 -39.38
CA ILE A 137 -75.12 1.50 -40.08
C ILE A 137 -74.38 2.53 -39.21
N ALA A 138 -75.10 3.42 -38.54
CA ALA A 138 -74.53 4.39 -37.61
C ALA A 138 -73.85 3.71 -36.39
N GLN A 139 -74.47 2.66 -35.83
CA GLN A 139 -73.89 1.89 -34.72
C GLN A 139 -72.62 1.11 -35.14
N MET A 140 -72.59 0.54 -36.34
CA MET A 140 -71.42 -0.17 -36.86
C MET A 140 -70.20 0.75 -37.08
N ASN A 141 -70.42 1.98 -37.56
CA ASN A 141 -69.33 2.93 -37.78
C ASN A 141 -68.72 3.45 -36.47
N LEU A 142 -69.53 3.57 -35.41
CA LEU A 142 -69.09 3.99 -34.07
C LEU A 142 -68.26 2.92 -33.35
N ALA A 143 -68.61 1.64 -33.52
CA ALA A 143 -67.85 0.53 -32.96
C ALA A 143 -66.46 0.36 -33.62
N ARG A 144 -66.32 0.77 -34.90
CA ARG A 144 -65.08 0.62 -35.67
C ARG A 144 -64.05 1.72 -35.39
N SER A 145 -64.45 2.90 -34.93
CA SER A 145 -63.55 4.04 -34.74
C SER A 145 -62.91 4.15 -33.36
N GLY A 146 -63.46 3.50 -32.33
CA GLY A 146 -63.09 3.78 -30.93
C GLY A 146 -61.98 2.90 -30.32
N TYR A 147 -61.75 1.69 -30.84
CA TYR A 147 -60.93 0.69 -30.13
C TYR A 147 -59.62 0.27 -30.83
N SER A 148 -59.46 0.49 -32.14
CA SER A 148 -58.28 -0.02 -32.86
C SER A 148 -57.07 0.93 -32.78
N ALA A 149 -57.28 2.24 -32.87
CA ALA A 149 -56.19 3.21 -32.90
C ALA A 149 -55.47 3.35 -31.54
N GLU A 150 -56.21 3.27 -30.42
CA GLU A 150 -55.62 3.37 -29.07
C GLU A 150 -54.71 2.17 -28.75
N MET A 151 -55.09 0.96 -29.17
CA MET A 151 -54.32 -0.27 -28.94
C MET A 151 -53.05 -0.34 -29.80
N GLU A 152 -53.09 0.15 -31.03
CA GLU A 152 -51.91 0.19 -31.91
C GLU A 152 -50.84 1.17 -31.40
N VAL A 153 -51.24 2.34 -30.91
CA VAL A 153 -50.30 3.32 -30.34
C VAL A 153 -49.69 2.81 -29.03
N ALA A 154 -50.49 2.19 -28.16
CA ALA A 154 -49.99 1.59 -26.93
C ALA A 154 -49.01 0.44 -27.19
N ALA A 155 -49.33 -0.44 -28.17
CA ALA A 155 -48.45 -1.53 -28.56
C ALA A 155 -47.13 -1.02 -29.17
N ALA A 156 -47.18 0.02 -30.01
CA ALA A 156 -45.98 0.63 -30.59
C ALA A 156 -45.05 1.26 -29.54
N MET A 157 -45.61 1.94 -28.52
CA MET A 157 -44.82 2.46 -27.40
C MET A 157 -44.15 1.36 -26.59
N LEU A 158 -44.84 0.24 -26.36
CA LEU A 158 -44.31 -0.86 -25.58
C LEU A 158 -43.12 -1.53 -26.28
N ILE A 159 -43.21 -1.70 -27.61
CA ILE A 159 -42.11 -2.22 -28.45
C ILE A 159 -40.89 -1.27 -28.43
N LEU A 160 -41.11 0.04 -28.54
CA LEU A 160 -40.03 1.02 -28.47
C LEU A 160 -39.35 1.04 -27.09
N PHE A 161 -40.13 0.90 -26.02
CA PHE A 161 -39.61 0.86 -24.65
C PHE A 161 -38.76 -0.40 -24.39
N GLU A 162 -39.21 -1.57 -24.86
CA GLU A 162 -38.44 -2.81 -24.74
C GLU A 162 -37.12 -2.75 -25.51
N ALA A 163 -37.12 -2.18 -26.72
CA ALA A 163 -35.90 -2.00 -27.52
C ALA A 163 -34.86 -1.14 -26.79
N GLU A 164 -35.28 -0.07 -26.13
CA GLU A 164 -34.40 0.84 -25.40
C GLU A 164 -33.81 0.18 -24.13
N LEU A 165 -34.62 -0.61 -23.42
CA LEU A 165 -34.16 -1.38 -22.26
C LEU A 165 -33.09 -2.42 -22.62
N VAL A 166 -33.21 -3.07 -23.78
CA VAL A 166 -32.19 -4.01 -24.28
C VAL A 166 -30.88 -3.27 -24.55
N ARG A 167 -30.95 -2.09 -25.19
CA ARG A 167 -29.77 -1.26 -25.47
C ARG A 167 -29.04 -0.82 -24.21
N LEU A 168 -29.79 -0.39 -23.18
CA LEU A 168 -29.23 -0.01 -21.88
C LEU A 168 -28.58 -1.18 -21.16
N ARG A 169 -29.14 -2.38 -21.26
CA ARG A 169 -28.57 -3.60 -20.67
C ARG A 169 -27.23 -3.96 -21.31
N ASP A 170 -27.14 -3.92 -22.64
CA ASP A 170 -25.90 -4.20 -23.37
C ASP A 170 -24.81 -3.17 -23.06
N ASN A 171 -25.16 -1.89 -22.99
CA ASN A 171 -24.21 -0.85 -22.60
C ASN A 171 -23.70 -1.07 -21.17
N LYS A 172 -24.58 -1.41 -20.22
CA LYS A 172 -24.16 -1.75 -18.84
C LYS A 172 -23.19 -2.93 -18.83
N LEU A 173 -23.44 -3.97 -19.62
CA LEU A 173 -22.58 -5.15 -19.70
C LEU A 173 -21.19 -4.83 -20.25
N ARG A 174 -21.12 -3.99 -21.29
CA ARG A 174 -19.85 -3.53 -21.88
C ARG A 174 -19.05 -2.68 -20.89
N ILE A 175 -19.71 -1.80 -20.15
CA ILE A 175 -19.08 -0.97 -19.11
C ILE A 175 -18.52 -1.86 -17.99
N SER A 176 -19.27 -2.85 -17.50
CA SER A 176 -18.75 -3.76 -16.47
C SER A 176 -17.60 -4.63 -16.98
N ALA A 177 -17.57 -5.00 -18.27
CA ALA A 177 -16.45 -5.69 -18.87
C ALA A 177 -15.18 -4.81 -18.94
N SER A 178 -15.31 -3.54 -19.31
CA SER A 178 -14.18 -2.59 -19.32
C SER A 178 -13.64 -2.28 -17.91
N ILE A 179 -14.52 -2.21 -16.90
CA ILE A 179 -14.10 -2.06 -15.50
C ILE A 179 -13.38 -3.32 -15.00
N ALA A 180 -13.81 -4.51 -15.41
CA ALA A 180 -13.15 -5.76 -15.06
C ALA A 180 -11.73 -5.87 -15.65
N THR A 181 -11.45 -5.22 -16.78
CA THR A 181 -10.08 -5.12 -17.34
C THR A 181 -9.18 -4.13 -16.60
N LEU A 182 -9.73 -3.14 -15.89
CA LEU A 182 -8.96 -2.14 -15.13
C LEU A 182 -8.54 -2.61 -13.73
N ASN A 183 -9.26 -3.57 -13.16
CA ASN A 183 -9.03 -4.05 -11.79
C ASN A 183 -8.03 -5.22 -11.68
N LYS A 184 -7.26 -5.51 -12.72
CA LYS A 184 -6.25 -6.57 -12.63
C LYS A 184 -4.89 -5.99 -12.28
N ASP A 185 -4.29 -6.54 -11.22
CA ASP A 185 -2.85 -6.51 -10.91
C ASP A 185 -1.93 -7.01 -12.07
N ASP A 186 -2.49 -7.23 -13.26
CA ASP A 186 -1.86 -7.67 -14.51
C ASP A 186 -1.82 -6.56 -15.58
N ASP A 187 -1.94 -5.26 -15.21
CA ASP A 187 -1.63 -4.17 -16.14
C ASP A 187 -0.18 -4.33 -16.65
N PRO A 188 0.07 -4.45 -17.96
CA PRO A 188 1.42 -4.60 -18.51
C PRO A 188 2.39 -3.52 -18.02
N VAL A 189 1.91 -2.29 -17.79
CA VAL A 189 2.72 -1.18 -17.27
C VAL A 189 3.09 -1.44 -15.81
N GLU A 190 2.13 -1.85 -14.99
CA GLU A 190 2.36 -2.20 -13.58
C GLU A 190 3.34 -3.38 -13.44
N LEU A 191 3.17 -4.43 -14.25
CA LEU A 191 4.09 -5.57 -14.28
C LEU A 191 5.52 -5.16 -14.65
N LYS A 192 5.67 -4.23 -15.61
CA LYS A 192 6.98 -3.68 -15.98
C LYS A 192 7.58 -2.86 -14.84
N LYS A 193 6.83 -1.93 -14.23
CA LYS A 193 7.29 -1.14 -13.07
C LYS A 193 7.71 -2.05 -11.91
N ARG A 194 6.90 -3.07 -11.61
CA ARG A 194 7.18 -4.05 -10.56
C ARG A 194 8.48 -4.81 -10.85
N GLY A 195 8.63 -5.31 -12.08
CA GLY A 195 9.85 -6.02 -12.50
C GLY A 195 11.13 -5.19 -12.35
N ILE A 196 11.08 -3.91 -12.73
CA ILE A 196 12.21 -2.98 -12.58
C ILE A 196 12.52 -2.73 -11.10
N ARG A 197 11.50 -2.41 -10.29
CA ARG A 197 11.66 -2.21 -8.84
C ARG A 197 12.29 -3.42 -8.17
N ASP A 198 11.73 -4.60 -8.41
CA ASP A 198 12.18 -5.85 -7.81
C ASP A 198 13.63 -6.17 -8.21
N GLN A 199 14.03 -5.85 -9.44
CA GLN A 199 15.40 -6.01 -9.91
C GLN A 199 16.36 -5.06 -9.18
N ILE A 200 16.02 -3.79 -9.06
CA ILE A 200 16.82 -2.79 -8.32
C ILE A 200 17.03 -3.23 -6.88
N VAL A 201 15.95 -3.64 -6.19
CA VAL A 201 16.01 -4.06 -4.79
C VAL A 201 16.86 -5.31 -4.63
N LYS A 202 16.71 -6.31 -5.50
CA LYS A 202 17.54 -7.53 -5.45
C LYS A 202 19.02 -7.23 -5.66
N ASP A 203 19.33 -6.35 -6.60
CA ASP A 203 20.71 -5.92 -6.83
C ASP A 203 21.28 -5.16 -5.63
N TYR A 204 20.42 -4.35 -4.97
CA TYR A 204 20.78 -3.64 -3.75
C TYR A 204 21.12 -4.60 -2.61
N LEU A 205 20.24 -5.58 -2.36
CA LEU A 205 20.42 -6.62 -1.35
C LEU A 205 21.67 -7.46 -1.61
N ALA A 206 21.95 -7.80 -2.87
CA ALA A 206 23.15 -8.56 -3.23
C ALA A 206 24.44 -7.80 -2.93
N LEU A 207 24.46 -6.48 -3.19
CA LEU A 207 25.59 -5.63 -2.81
C LEU A 207 25.70 -5.50 -1.28
N ALA A 208 24.56 -5.40 -0.59
CA ALA A 208 24.52 -5.36 0.85
C ALA A 208 25.04 -6.65 1.50
N ASP A 209 24.75 -7.80 0.91
CA ASP A 209 25.27 -9.10 1.33
C ASP A 209 26.79 -9.16 1.13
N ALA A 210 27.29 -8.72 -0.03
CA ALA A 210 28.74 -8.68 -0.30
C ALA A 210 29.50 -7.81 0.71
N ASN A 211 28.99 -6.61 1.01
CA ASN A 211 29.58 -5.71 2.00
C ASN A 211 29.56 -6.32 3.42
N TYR A 212 28.45 -6.97 3.77
CA TYR A 212 28.33 -7.65 5.06
C TYR A 212 29.32 -8.81 5.20
N PHE A 213 29.54 -9.62 4.15
CA PHE A 213 30.51 -10.71 4.21
C PHE A 213 31.94 -10.21 4.39
N ALA A 214 32.33 -9.13 3.68
CA ALA A 214 33.63 -8.50 3.90
C ALA A 214 33.79 -8.00 5.34
N PHE A 215 32.77 -7.30 5.86
CA PHE A 215 32.75 -6.85 7.25
C PHE A 215 32.85 -8.02 8.25
N LYS A 216 32.12 -9.11 8.02
CA LYS A 216 32.13 -10.31 8.86
C LYS A 216 33.51 -10.98 8.86
N ASP A 217 34.18 -11.07 7.71
CA ASP A 217 35.52 -11.64 7.61
C ASP A 217 36.56 -10.76 8.33
N ASP A 218 36.49 -9.43 8.18
CA ASP A 218 37.37 -8.50 8.89
C ASP A 218 37.17 -8.56 10.41
N LEU A 219 35.91 -8.72 10.85
CA LEU A 219 35.54 -8.90 12.23
C LEU A 219 36.12 -10.23 12.79
N LEU A 220 35.90 -11.35 12.10
CA LEU A 220 36.37 -12.68 12.52
C LEU A 220 37.90 -12.85 12.49
N THR A 221 38.59 -12.20 11.55
CA THR A 221 40.06 -12.26 11.43
C THR A 221 40.78 -11.38 12.46
N GLY A 222 40.04 -10.63 13.28
CA GLY A 222 40.59 -9.94 14.45
C GLY A 222 41.28 -8.60 14.16
N ARG A 223 41.33 -8.16 12.89
CA ARG A 223 41.87 -6.82 12.53
C ARG A 223 41.09 -5.67 13.17
N ALA A 224 39.81 -5.90 13.44
CA ALA A 224 38.91 -4.95 14.11
C ALA A 224 38.63 -5.30 15.58
N ALA A 225 39.31 -6.28 16.22
CA ALA A 225 38.82 -6.80 17.49
C ALA A 225 39.32 -6.05 18.74
N THR A 226 40.53 -5.49 18.75
CA THR A 226 41.14 -4.99 20.00
C THR A 226 40.65 -3.62 20.44
N ASP A 227 40.44 -2.69 19.50
CA ASP A 227 39.97 -1.34 19.82
C ASP A 227 38.43 -1.31 19.93
N THR A 228 37.74 -2.12 19.13
CA THR A 228 36.28 -2.08 18.99
C THR A 228 35.52 -2.73 20.15
N ILE A 229 36.14 -3.65 20.90
CA ILE A 229 35.52 -4.22 22.12
C ILE A 229 35.34 -3.16 23.21
N GLY A 230 36.28 -2.20 23.33
CA GLY A 230 36.17 -1.08 24.26
C GLY A 230 34.99 -0.17 23.91
N ASP A 231 34.89 0.20 22.64
CA ASP A 231 33.83 1.06 22.11
C ASP A 231 32.43 0.42 22.23
N ILE A 232 32.32 -0.90 22.00
CA ILE A 232 31.08 -1.66 22.18
C ILE A 232 30.63 -1.64 23.65
N ALA A 233 31.56 -1.77 24.58
CA ALA A 233 31.23 -1.73 26.01
C ALA A 233 30.75 -0.35 26.45
N GLU A 234 31.36 0.72 25.92
CA GLU A 234 30.93 2.09 26.16
C GLU A 234 29.56 2.37 25.54
N LEU A 235 29.30 1.88 24.32
CA LEU A 235 28.01 2.00 23.65
C LEU A 235 26.90 1.24 24.39
N LEU A 236 27.17 0.02 24.86
CA LEU A 236 26.24 -0.76 25.69
C LEU A 236 25.92 -0.02 26.98
N LEU A 237 26.93 0.56 27.64
CA LEU A 237 26.75 1.30 28.88
C LEU A 237 25.94 2.58 28.65
N SER A 238 26.20 3.32 27.58
CA SER A 238 25.43 4.49 27.16
C SER A 238 23.96 4.13 26.87
N THR A 239 23.73 3.06 26.09
CA THR A 239 22.37 2.58 25.78
C THR A 239 21.63 2.10 27.03
N ALA A 240 22.34 1.42 27.94
CA ALA A 240 21.78 1.02 29.22
C ALA A 240 21.32 2.24 30.02
N THR A 241 22.10 3.33 30.06
CA THR A 241 21.69 4.58 30.74
C THR A 241 20.45 5.23 30.11
N THR A 242 20.33 5.27 28.78
CA THR A 242 19.15 5.84 28.11
C THR A 242 17.87 5.04 28.38
N LEU A 243 17.99 3.71 28.53
CA LEU A 243 16.87 2.81 28.82
C LEU A 243 16.54 2.68 30.32
N THR A 244 17.22 3.40 31.22
CA THR A 244 17.02 3.32 32.68
C THR A 244 15.72 3.90 33.24
N GLY A 245 14.82 4.41 32.38
CA GLY A 245 13.46 4.79 32.78
C GLY A 245 12.50 3.63 33.09
N GLY A 246 12.86 2.38 32.76
CA GLY A 246 12.01 1.19 32.98
C GLY A 246 12.70 0.05 33.73
N VAL A 247 11.90 -0.85 34.30
CA VAL A 247 12.30 -2.03 35.14
C VAL A 247 13.34 -2.95 34.47
N ASN A 248 13.55 -2.82 33.15
CA ASN A 248 14.42 -3.67 32.31
C ASN A 248 15.90 -3.22 32.26
N SER A 249 16.27 -2.14 32.93
CA SER A 249 17.59 -1.52 32.83
C SER A 249 18.73 -2.26 33.54
N LYS A 250 18.43 -3.12 34.52
CA LYS A 250 19.43 -3.92 35.23
C LYS A 250 20.12 -4.95 34.32
N THR A 251 19.43 -5.44 33.30
CA THR A 251 19.95 -6.50 32.42
C THR A 251 20.93 -5.94 31.38
N ASN A 252 20.68 -4.74 30.87
CA ASN A 252 21.58 -4.06 29.93
C ASN A 252 22.91 -3.68 30.62
N LEU A 253 22.83 -3.22 31.87
CA LEU A 253 24.01 -3.00 32.73
C LEU A 253 24.77 -4.29 33.04
N ALA A 254 24.08 -5.42 33.21
CA ALA A 254 24.71 -6.72 33.45
C ALA A 254 25.44 -7.24 32.19
N ALA A 255 24.85 -7.08 31.01
CA ALA A 255 25.50 -7.42 29.73
C ALA A 255 26.75 -6.56 29.48
N ALA A 256 26.65 -5.24 29.66
CA ALA A 256 27.78 -4.32 29.57
C ALA A 256 28.87 -4.64 30.61
N SER A 257 28.48 -4.93 31.87
CA SER A 257 29.40 -5.32 32.94
C SER A 257 30.10 -6.66 32.66
N THR A 258 29.41 -7.61 32.04
CA THR A 258 29.98 -8.91 31.65
C THR A 258 31.01 -8.74 30.54
N LEU A 259 30.73 -7.88 29.55
CA LEU A 259 31.67 -7.52 28.50
C LEU A 259 32.92 -6.82 29.08
N LEU A 260 32.72 -5.87 30.00
CA LEU A 260 33.79 -5.12 30.68
C LEU A 260 34.62 -5.98 31.65
N LYS A 261 34.01 -7.01 32.26
CA LYS A 261 34.71 -7.98 33.11
C LYS A 261 35.48 -8.99 32.26
N GLY A 262 34.94 -9.41 31.12
CA GLY A 262 35.61 -10.27 30.15
C GLY A 262 36.86 -9.63 29.53
N SER A 263 36.86 -8.31 29.29
CA SER A 263 38.04 -7.60 28.78
C SER A 263 39.19 -7.47 29.79
N ARG A 264 38.89 -7.52 31.10
CA ARG A 264 39.87 -7.47 32.20
C ARG A 264 40.40 -8.84 32.65
N ALA A 265 39.66 -9.92 32.42
CA ALA A 265 40.08 -11.27 32.79
C ALA A 265 41.17 -11.80 31.84
N THR A 266 42.44 -11.75 32.26
CA THR A 266 43.63 -12.15 31.47
C THR A 266 43.62 -13.62 31.02
N VAL A 267 42.82 -14.48 31.66
CA VAL A 267 42.91 -15.93 31.47
C VAL A 267 42.18 -16.44 30.23
N ASP A 268 41.29 -15.66 29.59
CA ASP A 268 40.68 -16.11 28.33
C ASP A 268 40.15 -14.98 27.42
N LYS A 269 40.89 -13.88 27.30
CA LYS A 269 40.51 -12.73 26.45
C LYS A 269 40.11 -13.14 25.02
N ASN A 270 40.82 -14.13 24.47
CA ASN A 270 40.54 -14.64 23.12
C ASN A 270 39.22 -15.43 23.06
N PHE A 271 38.93 -16.25 24.07
CA PHE A 271 37.68 -17.01 24.14
C PHE A 271 36.47 -16.08 24.29
N PHE A 272 36.53 -15.11 25.21
CA PHE A 272 35.44 -14.15 25.40
C PHE A 272 35.25 -13.25 24.17
N ALA A 273 36.34 -12.77 23.56
CA ALA A 273 36.25 -12.00 22.32
C ALA A 273 35.58 -12.81 21.19
N GLN A 274 35.95 -14.08 21.01
CA GLN A 274 35.33 -14.95 20.00
C GLN A 274 33.84 -15.20 20.28
N GLN A 275 33.45 -15.42 21.54
CA GLN A 275 32.04 -15.63 21.89
C GLN A 275 31.20 -14.37 21.71
N THR A 276 31.70 -13.21 22.14
CA THR A 276 31.05 -11.92 21.92
C THR A 276 30.89 -11.64 20.42
N MET A 277 31.93 -11.91 19.63
CA MET A 277 31.89 -11.70 18.19
C MET A 277 30.86 -12.58 17.50
N ARG A 278 30.77 -13.87 17.89
CA ARG A 278 29.73 -14.79 17.41
C ARG A 278 28.33 -14.30 17.80
N ALA A 279 28.14 -13.82 19.03
CA ALA A 279 26.85 -13.28 19.46
C ALA A 279 26.42 -12.05 18.64
N ILE A 280 27.36 -11.13 18.36
CA ILE A 280 27.13 -9.96 17.50
C ILE A 280 26.77 -10.39 16.08
N ILE A 281 27.55 -11.29 15.48
CA ILE A 281 27.29 -11.80 14.13
C ILE A 281 25.91 -12.44 14.06
N ASN A 282 25.56 -13.30 15.01
CA ASN A 282 24.25 -13.93 15.07
C ASN A 282 23.11 -12.91 15.18
N SER A 283 23.30 -11.83 15.96
CA SER A 283 22.32 -10.75 16.08
C SER A 283 22.13 -10.00 14.76
N ILE A 284 23.21 -9.67 14.06
CA ILE A 284 23.16 -9.06 12.72
C ILE A 284 22.43 -9.97 11.73
N GLU A 285 22.79 -11.25 11.68
CA GLU A 285 22.18 -12.23 10.77
C GLU A 285 20.68 -12.39 11.05
N ALA A 286 20.27 -12.42 12.33
CA ALA A 286 18.87 -12.48 12.71
C ALA A 286 18.10 -11.21 12.29
N GLY A 287 18.65 -10.02 12.54
CA GLY A 287 18.04 -8.76 12.12
C GLY A 287 17.89 -8.66 10.59
N ARG A 288 18.94 -9.01 9.85
CA ARG A 288 18.92 -9.08 8.39
C ARG A 288 17.90 -10.11 7.89
N ALA A 289 17.86 -11.31 8.46
CA ALA A 289 16.89 -12.34 8.05
C ALA A 289 15.44 -11.84 8.20
N SER A 290 15.13 -11.16 9.32
CA SER A 290 13.83 -10.53 9.55
C SER A 290 13.50 -9.47 8.49
N ASP A 291 14.42 -8.52 8.26
CA ASP A 291 14.22 -7.44 7.30
C ASP A 291 14.10 -7.98 5.86
N ARG A 292 14.85 -9.02 5.51
CA ARG A 292 14.75 -9.67 4.19
C ARG A 292 13.40 -10.36 3.96
N LEU A 293 12.83 -10.96 5.00
CA LEU A 293 11.48 -11.53 4.92
C LEU A 293 10.45 -10.43 4.68
N LEU A 294 10.54 -9.31 5.42
CA LEU A 294 9.65 -8.17 5.25
C LEU A 294 9.73 -7.59 3.82
N ILE A 295 10.94 -7.35 3.32
CA ILE A 295 11.17 -6.87 1.95
C ILE A 295 10.56 -7.84 0.93
N ASN A 296 10.79 -9.14 1.07
CA ASN A 296 10.23 -10.14 0.16
C ASN A 296 8.69 -10.17 0.16
N GLU A 297 8.05 -9.99 1.31
CA GLU A 297 6.59 -9.86 1.38
C GLU A 297 6.10 -8.56 0.75
N ASN A 298 6.80 -7.45 0.99
CA ASN A 298 6.46 -6.15 0.41
C ASN A 298 6.63 -6.11 -1.11
N LEU A 299 7.63 -6.82 -1.66
CA LEU A 299 7.82 -6.93 -3.11
C LEU A 299 6.66 -7.65 -3.83
N LYS A 300 5.84 -8.42 -3.12
CA LYS A 300 4.62 -9.02 -3.71
C LYS A 300 3.51 -7.98 -3.93
N LYS A 301 3.57 -6.83 -3.26
CA LYS A 301 2.58 -5.75 -3.37
C LYS A 301 2.77 -4.98 -4.68
N SER A 302 1.68 -4.37 -5.16
CA SER A 302 1.69 -3.44 -6.29
C SER A 302 2.59 -2.23 -6.00
N THR A 303 3.11 -1.59 -7.05
CA THR A 303 3.98 -0.42 -6.96
C THR A 303 3.26 0.82 -6.41
N ALA A 304 1.92 0.83 -6.42
CA ALA A 304 1.13 1.84 -5.74
C ALA A 304 1.19 1.71 -4.20
N ASN A 305 1.17 0.47 -3.69
CA ASN A 305 1.19 0.20 -2.24
C ASN A 305 2.61 0.05 -1.68
N TYR A 306 3.58 -0.23 -2.55
CA TYR A 306 4.99 -0.36 -2.19
C TYR A 306 5.85 0.25 -3.31
N PRO A 307 6.00 1.58 -3.33
CA PRO A 307 6.72 2.29 -4.37
C PRO A 307 8.23 2.02 -4.29
N LEU A 308 8.95 2.32 -5.37
CA LEU A 308 10.41 2.15 -5.45
C LEU A 308 11.17 2.90 -4.35
N SER A 309 10.72 4.10 -3.96
CA SER A 309 11.32 4.88 -2.88
C SER A 309 11.29 4.14 -1.54
N GLU A 310 10.15 3.58 -1.17
CA GLU A 310 9.98 2.78 0.04
C GLU A 310 10.86 1.53 -0.02
N ALA A 311 10.90 0.87 -1.17
CA ALA A 311 11.70 -0.33 -1.36
C ALA A 311 13.21 -0.06 -1.23
N ILE A 312 13.69 1.08 -1.73
CA ILE A 312 15.09 1.52 -1.54
C ILE A 312 15.37 1.84 -0.07
N ALA A 313 14.44 2.52 0.63
CA ALA A 313 14.60 2.85 2.04
C ALA A 313 14.68 1.58 2.91
N GLU A 314 13.84 0.57 2.66
CA GLU A 314 13.92 -0.72 3.36
C GLU A 314 15.23 -1.46 3.03
N ALA A 315 15.71 -1.41 1.79
CA ALA A 315 16.99 -2.00 1.42
C ALA A 315 18.19 -1.29 2.08
N GLN A 316 18.12 0.03 2.27
CA GLN A 316 19.09 0.81 3.04
C GLN A 316 19.04 0.44 4.53
N HIS A 317 17.85 0.23 5.10
CA HIS A 317 17.70 -0.27 6.47
C HIS A 317 18.32 -1.66 6.64
N TYR A 318 18.08 -2.56 5.69
CA TYR A 318 18.71 -3.89 5.65
C TYR A 318 20.25 -3.83 5.63
N GLN A 319 20.81 -2.86 4.89
CA GLN A 319 22.25 -2.58 4.89
C GLN A 319 22.73 -2.07 6.25
N SER A 320 22.01 -1.12 6.88
CA SER A 320 22.43 -0.50 8.14
C SER A 320 22.43 -1.48 9.33
N ARG A 321 21.66 -2.57 9.24
CA ARG A 321 21.72 -3.71 10.17
C ARG A 321 23.12 -4.34 10.24
N ALA A 322 23.92 -4.26 9.18
CA ALA A 322 25.30 -4.73 9.17
C ALA A 322 26.25 -3.76 9.90
N SER A 323 25.86 -3.32 11.10
CA SER A 323 26.65 -2.45 11.95
C SER A 323 26.74 -3.00 13.37
N LEU A 324 27.87 -2.77 14.02
CA LEU A 324 28.11 -3.19 15.41
C LEU A 324 27.12 -2.53 16.38
N SER A 325 26.82 -1.26 16.17
CA SER A 325 25.89 -0.51 17.01
C SER A 325 24.47 -1.06 16.94
N SER A 326 23.97 -1.36 15.73
CA SER A 326 22.65 -1.99 15.57
C SER A 326 22.59 -3.37 16.22
N ALA A 327 23.61 -4.22 16.01
CA ALA A 327 23.68 -5.55 16.60
C ALA A 327 23.64 -5.51 18.14
N VAL A 328 24.41 -4.60 18.71
CA VAL A 328 24.50 -4.41 20.17
C VAL A 328 23.16 -3.94 20.74
N LEU A 329 22.50 -3.01 20.06
CA LEU A 329 21.17 -2.54 20.43
C LEU A 329 20.13 -3.68 20.33
N ASP A 330 20.21 -4.50 19.28
CA ASP A 330 19.32 -5.65 19.09
C ASP A 330 19.50 -6.70 20.21
N ILE A 331 20.74 -7.00 20.60
CA ILE A 331 21.03 -7.89 21.75
C ILE A 331 20.42 -7.32 23.04
N ALA A 332 20.60 -6.02 23.29
CA ALA A 332 20.04 -5.36 24.47
C ALA A 332 18.50 -5.43 24.48
N ASN A 333 17.86 -5.17 23.33
CA ASN A 333 16.41 -5.25 23.19
C ASN A 333 15.88 -6.67 23.39
N GLN A 334 16.49 -7.68 22.76
CA GLN A 334 16.12 -9.09 22.90
C GLN A 334 16.25 -9.58 24.35
N THR A 335 17.32 -9.15 25.02
CA THR A 335 17.55 -9.52 26.42
C THR A 335 16.51 -8.86 27.33
N GLY A 336 16.15 -7.60 27.07
CA GLY A 336 15.08 -6.89 27.77
C GLY A 336 13.71 -7.55 27.58
N THR A 337 13.34 -7.94 26.36
CA THR A 337 12.07 -8.62 26.08
C THR A 337 12.00 -10.00 26.74
N ASN A 338 13.09 -10.78 26.69
CA ASN A 338 13.14 -12.09 27.32
C ASN A 338 13.03 -12.01 28.85
N ALA A 339 13.69 -11.00 29.46
CA ALA A 339 13.55 -10.75 30.90
C ALA A 339 12.11 -10.36 31.28
N ALA A 340 11.45 -9.53 30.48
CA ALA A 340 10.05 -9.16 30.70
C ALA A 340 9.09 -10.37 30.54
N LEU A 341 9.33 -11.23 29.55
CA LEU A 341 8.59 -12.48 29.39
C LEU A 341 8.81 -13.42 30.58
N GLN A 342 10.04 -13.53 31.08
CA GLN A 342 10.36 -14.38 32.22
C GLN A 342 9.69 -13.88 33.51
N THR A 343 9.61 -12.57 33.74
CA THR A 343 8.88 -12.02 34.90
C THR A 343 7.38 -12.25 34.79
N LEU A 344 6.80 -12.15 33.59
CA LEU A 344 5.40 -12.50 33.34
C LEU A 344 5.13 -13.97 33.62
N GLU A 345 6.00 -14.88 33.18
CA GLU A 345 5.88 -16.32 33.46
C GLU A 345 6.03 -16.63 34.96
N LEU A 346 6.98 -16.00 35.66
CA LEU A 346 7.11 -16.14 37.12
C LEU A 346 5.85 -15.65 37.85
N ASN A 347 5.28 -14.51 37.45
CA ASN A 347 4.04 -14.00 38.04
C ASN A 347 2.84 -14.94 37.81
N LYS A 348 2.76 -15.58 36.64
CA LYS A 348 1.72 -16.62 36.39
C LYS A 348 1.91 -17.85 37.28
N GLN A 349 3.15 -18.23 37.58
CA GLN A 349 3.45 -19.40 38.43
C GLN A 349 3.28 -19.12 39.94
N VAL A 350 3.41 -17.87 40.38
CA VAL A 350 3.20 -17.47 41.79
C VAL A 350 1.72 -17.23 42.11
N ALA A 351 0.90 -16.83 41.13
CA ALA A 351 -0.54 -16.59 41.31
C ALA A 351 -1.41 -17.80 41.77
N PRO A 352 -1.15 -19.07 41.42
CA PRO A 352 -1.99 -20.20 41.85
C PRO A 352 -1.85 -20.56 43.35
N ASP A 353 -0.76 -20.20 44.02
CA ASP A 353 -0.48 -20.66 45.39
C ASP A 353 -1.19 -19.84 46.49
N LEU A 354 -1.68 -18.64 46.16
CA LEU A 354 -2.39 -17.77 47.11
C LEU A 354 -3.83 -18.22 47.43
N ARG A 355 -4.35 -19.28 46.79
CA ARG A 355 -5.71 -19.81 47.06
C ARG A 355 -5.76 -20.91 48.13
N ASN A 356 -4.61 -21.41 48.59
CA ASN A 356 -4.52 -22.47 49.60
C ASN A 356 -4.06 -22.00 50.99
N ILE A 357 -3.90 -20.69 51.19
CA ILE A 357 -3.65 -20.13 52.52
C ILE A 357 -5.00 -19.96 53.23
N THR A 358 -5.61 -21.06 53.65
CA THR A 358 -6.70 -21.00 54.62
C THR A 358 -6.10 -20.47 55.92
N PRO A 359 -6.51 -19.31 56.45
CA PRO A 359 -6.03 -18.86 57.74
C PRO A 359 -6.47 -19.89 58.78
N ALA A 360 -5.51 -20.54 59.44
CA ALA A 360 -5.79 -21.35 60.61
C ALA A 360 -6.39 -20.43 61.67
N ILE A 361 -7.72 -20.49 61.83
CA ILE A 361 -8.41 -19.82 62.93
C ILE A 361 -7.98 -20.58 64.20
N PRO A 362 -7.25 -19.96 65.13
CA PRO A 362 -6.96 -20.62 66.40
C PRO A 362 -8.29 -20.85 67.12
N SER A 363 -8.54 -22.11 67.50
CA SER A 363 -9.72 -22.48 68.28
C SER A 363 -9.62 -21.86 69.69
N PRO A 364 -10.74 -21.37 70.26
CA PRO A 364 -10.77 -20.67 71.54
C PRO A 364 -10.47 -21.55 72.76
#